data_AF-A0A7J2S9I1-F1
#
_entry.id   AF-A0A7J2S9I1-F1
#
_cell.length_a   1.000
_cell.length_b   1.000
_cell.length_c   1.000
_cell.angle_alpha   90.00
_cell.angle_beta   90.00
_cell.angle_gamma   90.00
#
_symmetry.space_group_name_H-M   'P 1'
#
loop_
_entity.id
_entity.type
_entity.pdbx_description
1 polymer ?
#
loop_
_entity_poly.entity_id
_entity_poly.type
_entity_poly.pdbx_seq_one_letter_code
_entity_poly.pdbx_strand_id
1 'polypeptide(L)'
;MWLVVTTLAAIVVTAIWYTNDKARETYKIGFLNLILWGTAIMVFVDHVMGYVAEGGEFIEITPEAILLSVILLISALIIWEIFLFIKDPKGLLKTLKWR
;
A
#
# COMPACT_ATOMS: atom_id res chain seq x y z
N MET A 1 14.28 -0.30 -5.23
CA MET A 1 13.09 -0.46 -6.10
C MET A 1 11.82 -0.33 -5.30
N TRP A 2 11.87 -0.71 -4.03
CA TRP A 2 10.83 -0.49 -3.03
C TRP A 2 10.29 0.94 -3.03
N LEU A 3 11.15 1.97 -3.16
CA LEU A 3 10.71 3.37 -3.08
C LEU A 3 9.82 3.71 -4.28
N VAL A 4 10.31 3.36 -5.47
CA VAL A 4 9.63 3.60 -6.74
C VAL A 4 8.32 2.82 -6.79
N VAL A 5 8.33 1.53 -6.41
CA VAL A 5 7.17 0.66 -6.50
C VAL A 5 6.09 1.06 -5.48
N THR A 6 6.45 1.33 -4.23
CA THR A 6 5.49 1.75 -3.20
C THR A 6 4.90 3.12 -3.51
N THR A 7 5.71 4.06 -3.99
CA THR A 7 5.24 5.39 -4.42
C THR A 7 4.31 5.29 -5.63
N LEU A 8 4.66 4.48 -6.64
CA LEU A 8 3.80 4.24 -7.80
C LEU A 8 2.45 3.64 -7.38
N ALA A 9 2.46 2.65 -6.48
CA ALA A 9 1.24 2.08 -5.94
C ALA A 9 0.39 3.13 -5.21
N ALA A 10 1.01 3.99 -4.39
CA ALA A 10 0.32 5.07 -3.70
C ALA A 10 -0.33 6.07 -4.67
N ILE A 11 0.37 6.42 -5.76
CA ILE A 11 -0.17 7.29 -6.82
C ILE A 11 -1.37 6.65 -7.51
N VAL A 12 -1.26 5.38 -7.91
CA VAL A 12 -2.36 4.65 -8.57
C VAL A 12 -3.57 4.56 -7.64
N VAL A 13 -3.36 4.22 -6.37
CA VAL A 13 -4.43 4.13 -5.37
C VAL A 13 -5.05 5.50 -5.10
N THR A 14 -4.27 6.57 -5.09
CA THR A 14 -4.77 7.96 -5.00
C THR A 14 -5.65 8.30 -6.22
N ALA A 15 -5.23 7.93 -7.44
CA ALA A 15 -6.02 8.16 -8.64
C ALA A 15 -7.35 7.40 -8.62
N ILE A 16 -7.34 6.13 -8.18
CA ILE A 16 -8.57 5.35 -7.99
C ILE A 16 -9.46 5.98 -6.92
N TRP A 17 -8.87 6.40 -5.79
CA TRP A 17 -9.61 7.08 -4.72
C TRP A 17 -10.24 8.39 -5.22
N TYR A 18 -9.55 9.15 -6.07
CA TYR A 18 -10.02 10.43 -6.60
C TYR A 18 -11.13 10.27 -7.66
N THR A 19 -11.06 9.23 -8.49
CA THR A 19 -11.94 9.07 -9.66
C THR A 19 -13.15 8.16 -9.42
N ASN A 20 -13.17 7.36 -8.36
CA ASN A 20 -14.22 6.36 -8.13
C ASN A 20 -14.84 6.48 -6.73
N ASP A 21 -16.07 7.00 -6.69
CA ASP A 21 -16.83 7.20 -5.44
C ASP A 21 -17.13 5.87 -4.72
N LYS A 22 -17.40 4.78 -5.47
CA LYS A 22 -17.59 3.45 -4.86
C LYS A 22 -16.29 2.95 -4.21
N ALA A 23 -15.14 3.17 -4.85
CA ALA A 23 -13.83 2.85 -4.27
C ALA A 23 -13.58 3.64 -2.99
N ARG A 24 -13.92 4.93 -2.99
CA ARG A 24 -13.79 5.83 -1.84
C ARG A 24 -14.69 5.43 -0.67
N GLU A 25 -15.99 5.31 -0.93
CA GLU A 25 -17.00 5.20 0.13
C GLU A 25 -17.29 3.77 0.54
N THR A 26 -17.43 2.86 -0.42
CA THR A 26 -17.78 1.45 -0.17
C THR A 26 -16.56 0.63 0.18
N TYR A 27 -15.50 0.68 -0.63
CA TYR A 27 -14.31 -0.18 -0.45
C TYR A 27 -13.23 0.44 0.44
N LYS A 28 -13.48 1.64 0.99
CA LYS A 28 -12.59 2.35 1.92
C LYS A 28 -11.15 2.41 1.42
N ILE A 29 -10.95 2.60 0.11
CA ILE A 29 -9.62 2.57 -0.50
C ILE A 29 -8.71 3.71 0.00
N GLY A 30 -9.30 4.74 0.61
CA GLY A 30 -8.55 5.79 1.32
C GLY A 30 -7.72 5.24 2.49
N PHE A 31 -8.14 4.16 3.14
CA PHE A 31 -7.34 3.49 4.16
C PHE A 31 -6.08 2.85 3.56
N LEU A 32 -6.23 2.14 2.44
CA LEU A 32 -5.09 1.59 1.69
C LEU A 32 -4.15 2.72 1.21
N ASN A 33 -4.72 3.84 0.77
CA ASN A 33 -3.93 5.00 0.34
C ASN A 33 -3.02 5.53 1.45
N LEU A 34 -3.56 5.63 2.68
CA LEU A 34 -2.79 6.07 3.85
C LEU A 34 -1.68 5.08 4.21
N ILE A 35 -1.94 3.76 4.12
CA ILE A 35 -0.92 2.73 4.33
C ILE A 35 0.21 2.90 3.31
N LEU A 36 -0.12 3.02 2.02
CA LEU A 36 0.88 3.11 0.95
C LEU A 36 1.71 4.39 1.03
N TRP A 37 1.09 5.55 1.26
CA TRP A 37 1.83 6.81 1.46
C TRP A 37 2.67 6.80 2.74
N GLY A 38 2.14 6.23 3.83
CA GLY A 38 2.89 6.06 5.07
C GLY A 38 4.14 5.18 4.88
N THR A 39 3.98 4.04 4.19
CA THR A 39 5.10 3.17 3.82
C THR A 39 6.08 3.91 2.92
N ALA A 40 5.63 4.59 1.86
CA ALA A 40 6.51 5.32 0.95
C ALA A 40 7.35 6.40 1.69
N ILE A 41 6.74 7.13 2.62
CA ILE A 41 7.44 8.14 3.43
C ILE A 41 8.44 7.48 4.39
N MET A 42 8.03 6.45 5.14
CA MET A 42 8.90 5.72 6.08
C MET A 42 10.16 5.25 5.36
N VAL A 43 9.94 4.62 4.22
CA VAL A 43 10.94 3.98 3.39
C VAL A 43 11.84 5.04 2.70
N PHE A 44 11.27 6.17 2.27
CA PHE A 44 12.05 7.31 1.78
C PHE A 44 12.99 7.87 2.85
N VAL A 45 12.48 8.12 4.06
CA VAL A 45 13.29 8.66 5.16
C VAL A 45 14.42 7.71 5.54
N ASP A 46 14.12 6.41 5.64
CA ASP A 46 15.13 5.37 5.88
C ASP A 46 16.25 5.41 4.83
N HIS A 47 15.89 5.49 3.55
CA HIS A 47 16.90 5.59 2.48
C HIS A 47 17.74 6.85 2.53
N VAL A 48 17.10 8.00 2.76
CA VAL A 48 17.81 9.29 2.80
C VAL A 48 18.85 9.26 3.91
N MET A 49 18.50 8.70 5.08
CA MET A 49 19.44 8.56 6.19
C MET A 49 20.59 7.61 5.84
N GLY A 50 20.30 6.44 5.25
CA GLY A 50 21.33 5.50 4.80
C GLY A 50 22.26 6.10 3.74
N TYR A 51 21.70 6.77 2.74
CA TYR A 51 22.46 7.42 1.66
C TYR A 51 23.39 8.53 2.19
N VAL A 52 22.93 9.34 3.14
CA VAL A 52 23.74 10.41 3.74
C VAL A 52 24.86 9.83 4.61
N ALA A 53 24.63 8.70 5.30
CA ALA A 53 25.60 8.08 6.19
C ALA A 53 26.65 7.24 5.45
N GLU A 54 26.25 6.45 4.45
CA GLU A 54 27.07 5.42 3.81
C GLU A 54 27.43 5.76 2.35
N GLY A 55 26.73 6.71 1.73
CA GLY A 55 26.84 7.00 0.30
C GLY A 55 26.24 5.90 -0.59
N GLY A 56 26.57 5.90 -1.87
CA GLY A 56 26.16 4.85 -2.83
C GLY A 56 25.09 5.30 -3.82
N GLU A 57 24.28 4.36 -4.31
CA GLU A 57 23.18 4.64 -5.23
C GLU A 57 21.88 4.89 -4.46
N PHE A 58 21.14 5.94 -4.85
CA PHE A 58 19.86 6.29 -4.22
C PHE A 58 18.67 5.43 -4.71
N ILE A 59 18.82 4.77 -5.86
CA ILE A 59 17.76 3.91 -6.40
C ILE A 59 18.34 2.51 -6.54
N GLU A 60 17.96 1.64 -5.61
CA GLU A 60 18.42 0.26 -5.61
C GLU A 60 17.65 -0.59 -6.65
N ILE A 61 18.32 -1.36 -7.52
CA ILE A 61 17.65 -2.22 -8.54
C ILE A 61 18.03 -3.69 -8.34
N THR A 62 18.34 -4.08 -7.11
CA THR A 62 18.70 -5.45 -6.76
C THR A 62 17.47 -6.38 -6.75
N PRO A 63 17.64 -7.69 -7.03
CA PRO A 63 16.58 -8.68 -6.88
C PRO A 63 15.93 -8.68 -5.49
N GLU A 64 16.73 -8.45 -4.45
CA GLU A 64 16.31 -8.35 -3.06
C GLU A 64 15.40 -7.14 -2.85
N ALA A 65 15.76 -5.97 -3.40
CA ALA A 65 14.93 -4.78 -3.34
C ALA A 65 13.61 -4.96 -4.09
N ILE A 66 13.59 -5.70 -5.19
CA ILE A 66 12.35 -6.06 -5.91
C ILE A 66 11.47 -6.95 -5.04
N LEU A 67 12.04 -8.02 -4.47
CA LEU A 67 11.31 -8.93 -3.59
C LEU A 67 10.72 -8.18 -2.38
N LEU A 68 11.50 -7.30 -1.76
CA LEU A 68 11.03 -6.46 -0.66
C LEU A 68 9.87 -5.56 -1.09
N SER A 69 9.93 -4.98 -2.29
CA SER A 69 8.83 -4.20 -2.86
C SER A 69 7.53 -5.00 -2.91
N VAL A 70 7.61 -6.25 -3.37
CA VAL A 70 6.46 -7.15 -3.47
C VAL A 70 5.92 -7.50 -2.08
N ILE A 71 6.80 -7.81 -1.13
CA ILE A 71 6.42 -8.13 0.26
C ILE A 71 5.66 -6.94 0.88
N LEU A 72 6.18 -5.72 0.77
CA LEU A 72 5.55 -4.53 1.32
C LEU A 72 4.14 -4.29 0.73
N LEU A 73 3.97 -4.49 -0.58
CA LEU A 73 2.67 -4.35 -1.22
C LEU A 73 1.69 -5.44 -0.76
N ILE A 74 2.12 -6.69 -0.68
CA ILE A 74 1.28 -7.80 -0.18
C ILE A 74 0.84 -7.50 1.25
N SER A 75 1.75 -7.08 2.13
CA SER A 75 1.41 -6.73 3.51
C SER A 75 0.38 -5.60 3.59
N ALA A 76 0.56 -4.53 2.79
CA ALA A 76 -0.40 -3.43 2.74
C ALA A 76 -1.79 -3.87 2.27
N LEU A 77 -1.85 -4.72 1.24
CA LEU A 77 -3.09 -5.27 0.71
C LEU A 77 -3.78 -6.17 1.73
N ILE A 78 -3.05 -7.08 2.40
CA ILE A 78 -3.60 -7.96 3.44
C ILE A 78 -4.23 -7.13 4.58
N ILE A 79 -3.53 -6.10 5.06
CA ILE A 79 -4.05 -5.24 6.14
C ILE A 79 -5.35 -4.54 5.70
N TRP A 80 -5.39 -4.03 4.48
CA TRP A 80 -6.59 -3.41 3.93
C TRP A 80 -7.74 -4.42 3.71
N GLU A 81 -7.46 -5.62 3.21
CA GLU A 81 -8.46 -6.68 3.03
C GLU A 81 -9.07 -7.13 4.37
N ILE A 82 -8.24 -7.34 5.40
CA ILE A 82 -8.72 -7.63 6.76
C ILE A 82 -9.66 -6.52 7.23
N PHE A 83 -9.27 -5.25 7.06
CA PHE A 83 -10.12 -4.12 7.42
C PHE A 83 -11.45 -4.13 6.64
N LEU A 84 -11.41 -4.45 5.35
CA LEU A 84 -12.58 -4.54 4.50
C LEU A 84 -13.53 -5.67 4.92
N PHE A 85 -13.00 -6.83 5.29
CA PHE A 85 -13.78 -7.96 5.80
C PHE A 85 -14.44 -7.66 7.14
N ILE A 86 -13.75 -6.95 8.03
CA ILE A 86 -14.33 -6.53 9.32
C ILE A 86 -15.49 -5.56 9.09
N LYS A 87 -15.35 -4.62 8.14
CA LYS A 87 -16.41 -3.66 7.83
C LYS A 87 -17.58 -4.28 7.05
N ASP A 88 -17.31 -5.31 6.25
CA ASP A 88 -18.26 -6.01 5.38
C ASP A 88 -19.29 -5.07 4.73
N PRO A 89 -18.84 -4.07 3.95
CA PRO A 89 -19.71 -3.00 3.45
C PRO A 89 -20.85 -3.50 2.55
N LYS A 90 -20.71 -4.71 1.99
CA LYS A 90 -21.73 -5.36 1.15
C LYS A 90 -22.55 -6.42 1.88
N GLY A 91 -22.25 -6.70 3.15
CA GLY A 91 -22.93 -7.73 3.93
C GLY A 91 -22.72 -9.17 3.43
N LEU A 92 -21.72 -9.41 2.58
CA LEU A 92 -21.52 -10.71 1.91
C LEU A 92 -21.18 -11.81 2.91
N LEU A 93 -20.34 -11.49 3.90
CA LEU A 93 -19.92 -12.43 4.93
C LEU A 93 -21.06 -12.73 5.91
N LYS A 94 -21.87 -11.73 6.22
CA LYS A 94 -23.07 -11.91 7.04
C LYS A 94 -24.10 -12.78 6.32
N THR A 95 -24.33 -12.60 5.02
CA THR A 95 -25.27 -13.44 4.25
C THR A 95 -24.86 -14.91 4.14
N LEU A 96 -23.55 -15.21 4.17
CA LEU A 96 -23.05 -16.59 4.14
C LEU A 96 -23.30 -17.36 5.44
N LYS A 97 -23.40 -16.66 6.60
CA LYS A 97 -23.68 -17.30 7.90
C LYS A 97 -25.15 -17.70 8.10
N TRP A 98 -26.06 -17.17 7.28
CA TRP A 98 -27.51 -17.38 7.43
C TRP A 98 -28.13 -18.19 6.26
N ARG A 99 -27.30 -18.80 5.43
CA ARG A 99 -27.67 -19.82 4.43
C ARG A 99 -27.13 -21.17 4.88
#